data_AF-A0A0L0F8W2-F1
#
_entry.id   AF-A0A0L0F8W2-F1
#
_cell.length_a   1.000
_cell.length_b   1.000
_cell.length_c   1.000
_cell.angle_alpha   90.00
_cell.angle_beta   90.00
_cell.angle_gamma   90.00
#
_symmetry.space_group_name_H-M   'P 1'
#
loop_
_entity.id
_entity.type
_entity.pdbx_description
1 polymer ?
#
loop_
_entity_poly.entity_id
_entity_poly.type
_entity_poly.pdbx_seq_one_letter_code
_entity_poly.pdbx_strand_id
1 'polypeptide(L)' 'DVKVLIDFGLSYTSALPEDKGVDLYVLERAFLSTHPNSEKLFEHVLSAYTQAYEQSGPVITRLADVRRRGRKRDMSG' A
#
# COMPACT_ATOMS: atom_id res chain seq x y z
N ASP A 1 7.96 23.41 1.23
CA ASP A 1 7.40 22.49 2.25
C ASP A 1 8.18 21.20 2.32
N VAL A 2 8.58 20.82 3.53
CA VAL A 2 9.16 19.50 3.83
C VAL A 2 8.01 18.61 4.31
N LYS A 3 7.89 17.40 3.76
CA LYS A 3 6.94 16.40 4.25
C LYS A 3 7.64 15.46 5.22
N VAL A 4 6.94 15.11 6.30
CA VAL A 4 7.43 14.20 7.34
C VAL A 4 6.42 13.08 7.56
N LEU A 5 6.93 11.87 7.82
CA LEU A 5 6.12 10.75 8.29
C LEU A 5 6.04 10.79 9.81
N ILE A 6 4.86 10.49 10.36
CA ILE A 6 4.58 10.52 11.79
C ILE A 6 3.82 9.25 12.20
N ASP A 7 3.61 9.07 13.50
CA ASP A 7 2.86 7.97 14.09
C ASP A 7 3.47 6.57 13.87
N PHE A 8 4.65 6.36 14.46
CA PHE A 8 5.38 5.08 14.39
C PHE A 8 5.06 4.13 15.55
N GLY A 9 3.96 4.31 16.28
CA GLY A 9 3.64 3.55 17.49
C GLY A 9 3.42 2.04 17.28
N LEU A 10 3.01 1.66 16.06
CA LEU A 10 2.86 0.26 15.63
C LEU A 10 3.91 -0.17 14.60
N SER A 11 4.85 0.72 14.27
CA SER A 11 5.86 0.44 13.25
C SER A 11 6.96 -0.47 13.78
N TYR A 12 7.55 -1.23 12.87
CA TYR A 12 8.71 -2.06 13.14
C TYR A 12 9.58 -2.14 11.89
N THR A 13 10.85 -2.49 12.07
CA THR A 13 11.78 -2.66 10.94
C THR A 13 11.54 -4.00 10.27
N SER A 14 11.17 -4.00 8.99
CA SER A 14 11.00 -5.23 8.21
C SER A 14 11.54 -5.11 6.79
N ALA A 15 12.19 -6.19 6.34
CA ALA A 15 12.61 -6.40 4.96
C ALA A 15 11.61 -7.25 4.17
N LEU A 16 10.57 -7.78 4.82
CA LEU A 16 9.63 -8.70 4.17
C LEU A 16 8.76 -7.95 3.14
N PRO A 17 8.64 -8.46 1.90
CA PRO A 17 7.76 -7.86 0.91
C PRO A 17 6.27 -7.89 1.31
N GLU A 18 5.87 -8.84 2.15
CA GLU A 18 4.51 -8.94 2.70
C GLU A 18 4.17 -7.69 3.53
N ASP A 19 5.01 -7.36 4.51
CA ASP A 19 4.79 -6.22 5.41
C ASP A 19 4.72 -4.90 4.63
N LYS A 20 5.64 -4.69 3.69
CA LYS A 20 5.65 -3.52 2.81
C LYS A 20 4.39 -3.46 1.93
N GLY A 21 3.92 -4.62 1.46
CA GLY A 21 2.69 -4.73 0.68
C GLY A 21 1.44 -4.38 1.49
N VAL A 22 1.43 -4.75 2.78
CA VAL A 22 0.38 -4.37 3.73
C VAL A 22 0.40 -2.87 3.99
N ASP A 23 1.58 -2.27 4.22
CA ASP A 23 1.72 -0.81 4.41
C ASP A 23 1.17 -0.01 3.21
N LEU A 24 1.54 -0.41 1.99
CA LEU A 24 1.03 0.21 0.76
C LEU A 24 -0.49 0.03 0.63
N TYR A 25 -1.03 -1.11 1.04
CA TYR A 25 -2.47 -1.35 1.03
C TYR A 25 -3.21 -0.47 2.03
N VAL A 26 -2.69 -0.30 3.25
CA VAL A 26 -3.28 0.61 4.24
C VAL A 26 -3.31 2.04 3.69
N LEU A 27 -2.21 2.48 3.07
CA LEU A 27 -2.14 3.79 2.43
C LEU A 27 -3.16 3.93 1.29
N GLU A 28 -3.27 2.93 0.42
CA GLU A 28 -4.28 2.89 -0.66
C GLU A 28 -5.70 3.10 -0.10
N ARG A 29 -6.06 2.35 0.95
CA ARG A 29 -7.38 2.45 1.57
C ARG A 29 -7.62 3.83 2.19
N ALA A 30 -6.60 4.47 2.74
CA ALA A 30 -6.69 5.84 3.25
C ALA A 30 -6.93 6.87 2.11
N PHE A 31 -6.30 6.71 0.94
CA PHE A 31 -6.63 7.55 -0.21
C PHE A 31 -8.07 7.33 -0.68
N LEU A 32 -8.49 6.08 -0.84
CA LEU A 32 -9.82 5.73 -1.33
C LEU A 32 -10.96 6.12 -0.37
N SER A 33 -10.69 6.22 0.93
CA SER A 33 -11.70 6.65 1.90
C SER A 33 -11.99 8.15 1.85
N THR A 34 -11.08 8.94 1.28
CA THR A 34 -11.18 10.41 1.38
C THR A 34 -12.15 11.02 0.37
N HIS A 35 -12.13 10.72 -0.94
CA HIS A 35 -13.10 11.22 -1.94
C HIS A 35 -13.14 10.32 -3.21
N PRO A 36 -14.23 10.33 -4.01
CA PRO A 36 -14.25 9.73 -5.34
C PRO A 36 -13.13 10.32 -6.23
N ASN A 37 -12.51 9.50 -7.09
CA ASN A 37 -11.37 9.83 -7.98
C ASN A 37 -9.97 9.92 -7.34
N SER A 38 -9.79 9.51 -6.09
CA SER A 38 -8.46 9.44 -5.47
C SER A 38 -7.58 8.28 -5.96
N GLU A 39 -8.13 7.37 -6.78
CA GLU A 39 -7.41 6.25 -7.39
C GLU A 39 -6.12 6.70 -8.10
N LYS A 40 -6.21 7.77 -8.89
CA LYS A 40 -5.06 8.35 -9.61
C LYS A 40 -3.96 8.87 -8.68
N LEU A 41 -4.31 9.33 -7.47
CA LEU A 41 -3.33 9.82 -6.50
C LEU A 41 -2.47 8.67 -5.98
N PHE A 42 -3.07 7.51 -5.73
CA PHE A 42 -2.31 6.34 -5.28
C PHE A 42 -1.43 5.76 -6.39
N GLU A 43 -1.83 5.86 -7.67
CA GLU A 43 -0.97 5.49 -8.79
C GLU A 43 0.34 6.31 -8.82
N HIS A 44 0.29 7.60 -8.52
CA HIS A 44 1.50 8.42 -8.41
C HIS A 44 2.40 7.95 -7.26
N VAL A 45 1.83 7.54 -6.12
CA VAL A 45 2.58 6.97 -5.00
C VAL A 45 3.27 5.67 -5.41
N LEU A 46 2.55 4.75 -6.08
CA LEU A 46 3.12 3.49 -6.54
C LEU A 46 4.24 3.71 -7.55
N SER A 47 4.04 4.63 -8.51
CA SER A 47 5.06 4.96 -9.50
C SER A 47 6.34 5.49 -8.83
N ALA A 48 6.21 6.43 -7.90
CA ALA A 48 7.34 6.97 -7.15
C ALA A 48 8.03 5.89 -6.29
N TYR A 49 7.25 5.02 -5.63
CA TYR A 49 7.78 3.91 -4.84
C TYR A 49 8.61 2.95 -5.70
N THR A 50 8.11 2.57 -6.88
CA THR A 50 8.84 1.67 -7.79
C THR A 50 10.10 2.29 -8.37
N GLN A 51 10.14 3.61 -8.55
CA GLN A 51 11.32 4.32 -9.03
C GLN A 51 12.37 4.50 -7.93
N ALA A 52 11.94 4.71 -6.69
CA ALA A 52 12.83 4.95 -5.55
C ALA A 52 13.37 3.66 -4.91
N TYR A 53 12.71 2.52 -5.11
CA TYR A 53 13.07 1.26 -4.47
C TYR A 53 13.24 0.14 -5.50
N GLU A 54 14.49 -0.22 -5.79
CA GLU A 54 14.85 -1.22 -6.80
C GLU A 54 14.18 -2.60 -6.57
N GLN A 55 14.03 -3.01 -5.31
CA GLN A 55 13.41 -4.27 -4.95
C GLN A 55 11.88 -4.17 -4.82
N SER A 56 11.25 -3.20 -5.49
CA SER A 56 9.80 -3.00 -5.43
C SER A 56 9.00 -4.15 -6.07
N GLY A 57 9.56 -4.87 -7.05
CA GLY A 57 8.84 -5.92 -7.80
C GLY A 57 8.09 -6.92 -6.90
N PRO A 58 8.78 -7.61 -5.98
CA PRO A 58 8.13 -8.51 -5.02
C PRO A 58 7.09 -7.83 -4.14
N VAL A 59 7.29 -6.56 -3.75
CA VAL A 59 6.34 -5.79 -2.94
C VAL A 59 5.05 -5.53 -3.72
N ILE A 60 5.14 -5.16 -5.00
CA ILE A 60 3.98 -4.94 -5.86
C ILE A 60 3.18 -6.24 -6.08
N THR A 61 3.87 -7.37 -6.25
CA THR A 61 3.22 -8.69 -6.28
C THR A 61 2.45 -8.95 -4.99
N ARG A 62 3.06 -8.68 -3.82
CA ARG A 62 2.39 -8.87 -2.52
C ARG A 62 1.24 -7.91 -2.29
N LEU A 63 1.34 -6.66 -2.71
CA LEU A 63 0.23 -5.70 -2.69
C LEU A 63 -0.99 -6.26 -3.46
N ALA A 64 -0.79 -6.89 -4.63
CA ALA A 64 -1.88 -7.49 -5.38
C ALA A 64 -2.56 -8.66 -4.61
N ASP A 65 -1.77 -9.47 -3.91
CA ASP A 65 -2.29 -10.56 -3.06
C ASP A 65 -3.02 -10.04 -1.81
N VAL A 66 -2.50 -8.99 -1.17
CA VAL A 66 -3.17 -8.29 -0.06
C VAL A 66 -4.51 -7.71 -0.53
N ARG A 67 -4.54 -7.01 -1.67
CA ARG A 67 -5.79 -6.50 -2.28
C ARG A 67 -6.82 -7.60 -2.51
N ARG A 68 -6.40 -8.79 -2.95
CA ARG A 68 -7.30 -9.94 -3.17
C ARG A 68 -7.86 -10.50 -1.86
N ARG A 69 -7.09 -10.47 -0.77
CA ARG A 69 -7.53 -10.92 0.57
C ARG A 69 -8.39 -9.87 1.29
N GLY A 70 -8.11 -8.58 1.09
CA GLY A 70 -8.81 -7.47 1.73
C GLY A 70 -10.17 -7.12 1.14
N ARG A 71 -10.49 -7.56 -0.08
CA ARG A 71 -11.88 -7.56 -0.55
C ARG A 71 -12.64 -8.63 0.22
N LYS A 72 -13.76 -8.26 0.86
CA LYS A 72 -14.68 -9.23 1.47
C LYS A 72 -15.00 -10.29 0.41
N ARG A 73 -14.46 -11.50 0.59
CA ARG A 73 -14.82 -12.65 -0.25
C ARG A 73 -16.25 -12.99 0.11
N ASP A 74 -17.14 -12.99 -0.87
CA ASP A 74 -18.42 -13.63 -0.66
C ASP A 74 -18.14 -15.12 -0.40
N MET A 75 -18.50 -15.57 0.79
CA MET A 75 -18.37 -16.96 1.25
C MET A 75 -19.68 -17.71 0.98
N SER A 76 -20.42 -17.31 -0.05
CA SER A 76 -21.54 -18.05 -0.60
C SER A 76 -21.01 -19.24 -1.40
N GLY A 77 -20.66 -20.30 -0.67
CA GLY A 77 -20.79 -21.67 -1.16
C GLY A 77 -22.24 -22.10 -1.15
#